data_AF-A0A962ARU5-F1
#
_entry.id   AF-A0A962ARU5-F1
#
_cell.length_a   1.000
_cell.length_b   1.000
_cell.length_c   1.000
_cell.angle_alpha   90.00
_cell.angle_beta   90.00
_cell.angle_gamma   90.00
#
_symmetry.space_group_name_H-M   'P 1'
#
loop_
_entity.id
_entity.type
_entity.pdbx_description
1 polymer ?
#
loop_
_entity_poly.entity_id
_entity_poly.type
_entity_poly.pdbx_seq_one_letter_code
_entity_poly.pdbx_strand_id
1 'polypeptide(L)' 'MRIERRYTEAGRSPYAGLEFRTTKSEIKNPDGSIVFSLDGIEVPAGWSQVAADVLAQKYFR' A
#
# COMPACT_ATOMS: atom_id res chain seq x y z
N MET A 1 -13.83 18.56 -24.60
CA MET A 1 -13.67 18.75 -23.14
C MET A 1 -12.19 18.71 -22.81
N ARG A 2 -11.60 19.75 -22.20
CA ARG A 2 -10.19 19.79 -21.79
C ARG A 2 -10.14 19.85 -20.26
N ILE A 3 -9.60 18.83 -19.62
CA ILE A 3 -9.41 18.77 -18.17
C ILE A 3 -7.97 19.19 -17.88
N GLU A 4 -7.80 20.26 -17.10
CA GLU A 4 -6.48 20.70 -16.67
C GLU A 4 -5.93 19.81 -15.54
N ARG A 5 -4.64 19.50 -15.63
CA ARG A 5 -3.94 18.75 -14.58
C ARG A 5 -3.47 19.70 -13.50
N ARG A 6 -3.63 19.33 -12.23
CA ARG A 6 -3.21 20.12 -11.06
C ARG A 6 -2.04 19.48 -10.30
N TYR A 7 -2.06 18.15 -10.16
CA TYR A 7 -1.09 17.39 -9.36
C TYR A 7 -0.39 16.28 -10.16
N THR A 8 -0.57 16.26 -11.48
CA THR A 8 0.04 15.25 -12.35
C THR A 8 0.64 15.91 -13.58
N GLU A 9 1.67 15.29 -14.12
CA GLU A 9 2.31 15.70 -15.36
C GLU A 9 1.92 14.75 -16.49
N ALA A 10 1.80 15.28 -17.70
CA ALA A 10 1.52 14.45 -18.86
C ALA A 10 2.71 13.52 -19.14
N GLY A 11 2.43 12.25 -19.46
CA GLY A 11 3.47 11.25 -19.73
C GLY A 11 4.23 10.73 -18.51
N ARG A 12 3.86 11.14 -17.28
CA ARG A 12 4.43 10.59 -16.04
C ARG A 12 3.37 9.83 -15.24
N SER A 13 3.84 8.82 -14.50
CA SER A 13 3.00 8.14 -13.51
C SER A 13 2.53 9.14 -12.46
N PRO A 14 1.25 9.11 -12.04
CA PRO A 14 0.77 9.92 -10.93
C PRO A 14 1.49 9.63 -9.61
N TYR A 15 2.17 8.48 -9.50
CA TYR A 15 2.93 8.07 -8.32
C TYR A 15 4.43 8.36 -8.43
N ALA A 16 4.90 8.96 -9.54
CA ALA A 16 6.34 9.14 -9.79
C ALA A 16 7.08 9.98 -8.74
N GLY A 17 6.37 10.84 -7.99
CA GLY A 17 6.93 11.65 -6.91
C GLY A 17 6.80 11.04 -5.52
N LEU A 18 6.29 9.82 -5.40
CA LEU A 18 6.13 9.12 -4.13
C LEU A 18 7.17 8.01 -4.02
N GLU A 19 7.86 7.96 -2.88
CA GLU A 19 8.69 6.81 -2.53
C GLU A 19 7.82 5.67 -2.01
N PHE A 20 8.15 4.44 -2.41
CA PHE A 20 7.51 3.23 -1.95
C PHE A 20 8.51 2.38 -1.18
N ARG A 21 8.00 1.66 -0.17
CA ARG A 21 8.72 0.63 0.55
C ARG A 21 7.95 -0.67 0.49
N THR A 22 8.66 -1.77 0.45
CA THR A 22 8.07 -3.10 0.58
C THR A 22 7.86 -3.44 2.06
N THR A 23 6.75 -4.07 2.40
CA THR A 23 6.47 -4.58 3.74
C THR A 23 5.68 -5.88 3.70
N LYS A 24 5.49 -6.49 4.87
CA LYS A 24 4.68 -7.69 5.07
C LYS A 24 3.49 -7.35 5.97
N SER A 25 2.31 -7.90 5.69
CA SER A 25 1.14 -7.86 6.56
C SER A 25 0.84 -9.26 7.08
N GLU A 26 0.72 -9.43 8.39
CA GLU A 26 0.36 -10.70 9.02
C GLU A 26 -0.78 -10.50 10.02
N ILE A 27 -1.78 -11.37 9.96
CA ILE A 27 -2.81 -11.49 10.99
C ILE A 27 -2.60 -12.84 11.67
N LYS A 28 -2.44 -12.82 13.00
CA LYS A 28 -2.19 -14.00 13.82
C LYS A 28 -3.32 -14.19 14.82
N ASN A 29 -3.61 -15.45 15.13
CA ASN A 29 -4.43 -15.83 16.27
C ASN A 29 -3.67 -15.55 17.58
N PRO A 30 -4.38 -15.53 18.73
CA PRO A 30 -3.73 -15.39 20.04
C PRO A 30 -2.71 -16.49 20.35
N ASP A 31 -2.88 -17.68 19.77
CA ASP A 31 -1.94 -18.80 19.89
C ASP A 31 -0.70 -18.68 18.97
N GLY A 32 -0.61 -17.60 18.18
CA GLY A 32 0.48 -17.32 17.26
C GLY A 32 0.33 -17.93 15.86
N SER A 33 -0.69 -18.77 15.62
CA SER A 33 -0.95 -19.32 14.28
C SER A 33 -1.36 -18.22 13.29
N ILE A 34 -0.94 -18.35 12.04
CA ILE A 34 -1.17 -17.34 10.99
C ILE A 34 -2.57 -17.56 10.39
N VAL A 35 -3.40 -16.52 10.46
CA VAL A 35 -4.71 -16.44 9.79
C VAL A 35 -4.55 -15.93 8.37
N PHE A 36 -3.65 -14.96 8.19
CA PHE A 36 -3.35 -14.36 6.89
C PHE A 36 -1.91 -13.85 6.89
N SER A 37 -1.20 -14.02 5.78
CA SER A 37 0.13 -13.45 5.57
C SER A 37 0.27 -13.05 4.11
N LEU A 38 0.62 -11.80 3.88
CA LEU A 38 0.95 -11.28 2.57
C LEU A 38 2.29 -10.56 2.66
N ASP A 39 3.26 -11.08 1.94
CA ASP A 39 4.61 -10.51 1.84
C ASP A 39 4.78 -9.73 0.54
N GLY A 40 5.77 -8.85 0.50
CA GLY A 40 6.13 -8.15 -0.72
C GLY A 40 5.18 -7.03 -1.13
N ILE A 41 4.36 -6.48 -0.22
CA ILE A 41 3.44 -5.39 -0.57
C ILE A 41 4.18 -4.05 -0.61
N GLU A 42 4.05 -3.34 -1.74
CA GLU A 42 4.55 -1.97 -1.87
C GLU A 42 3.52 -0.97 -1.35
N VAL A 43 3.95 -0.13 -0.40
CA VAL A 43 3.17 0.96 0.17
C VAL A 43 3.98 2.24 0.17
N PRO A 44 3.35 3.43 0.16
CA PRO A 44 4.08 4.68 0.29
C PRO A 44 4.98 4.67 1.53
N ALA A 45 6.22 5.13 1.40
CA ALA A 45 7.25 4.99 2.42
C ALA A 45 6.85 5.60 3.78
N GLY A 46 6.09 6.70 3.76
CA GLY A 46 5.59 7.38 4.95
C GLY A 46 4.40 6.71 5.65
N TRP A 47 3.84 5.62 5.10
CA TRP A 47 2.73 4.92 5.76
C TRP A 47 3.21 4.11 6.97
N SER A 48 2.41 4.14 8.03
CA SER A 48 2.61 3.26 9.18
C SER A 48 2.32 1.80 8.81
N GLN A 49 2.82 0.86 9.61
CA GLN A 49 2.50 -0.55 9.43
C GLN A 49 0.99 -0.81 9.51
N VAL A 50 0.29 -0.14 10.45
CA VAL A 50 -1.17 -0.25 10.60
C VAL A 50 -1.90 0.18 9.31
N ALA A 51 -1.43 1.23 8.62
CA ALA A 51 -2.03 1.63 7.34
C ALA A 51 -1.81 0.59 6.23
N ALA A 52 -0.64 -0.05 6.20
CA ALA A 52 -0.35 -1.16 5.29
C ALA A 52 -1.22 -2.38 5.58
N ASP A 53 -1.41 -2.72 6.86
CA ASP A 53 -2.25 -3.84 7.29
C ASP A 53 -3.73 -3.61 6.93
N VAL A 54 -4.24 -2.38 7.11
CA VAL A 54 -5.60 -2.00 6.68
C VAL A 54 -5.78 -2.14 5.16
N LEU A 55 -4.78 -1.73 4.37
CA LEU A 55 -4.80 -1.92 2.91
C LEU A 55 -4.81 -3.42 2.54
N ALA A 56 -3.94 -4.22 3.16
CA ALA A 56 -3.87 -5.66 2.93
C ALA A 56 -5.21 -6.35 3.25
N GLN A 57 -5.78 -6.07 4.43
CA GLN A 57 -7.05 -6.65 4.86
C GLN A 57 -8.23 -6.25 3.97
N LYS A 58 -8.22 -5.02 3.43
CA LYS A 58 -9.35 -4.50 2.65
C LYS A 58 -9.33 -4.95 1.19
N TYR A 59 -8.16 -5.09 0.59
CA TYR A 59 -8.03 -5.27 -0.87
C TYR A 59 -7.38 -6.59 -1.29
N PHE A 60 -6.67 -7.30 -0.41
CA PHE A 60 -5.90 -8.50 -0.76
C PHE A 60 -6.33 -9.75 0.04
N ARG A 61 -7.51 -9.71 0.64
CA ARG A 61 -8.05 -10.78 1.51
C ARG A 61 -8.47 -12.02 0.73
#